data_AF-A0AAV5SUD1-F1
#
_entry.id   AF-A0AAV5SUD1-F1
#
_cell.length_a   1.000
_cell.length_b   1.000
_cell.length_c   1.000
_cell.angle_alpha   90.00
_cell.angle_beta   90.00
_cell.angle_gamma   90.00
#
_symmetry.space_group_name_H-M   'P 1'
#
loop_
_entity.id
_entity.type
_entity.pdbx_description
1 polymer ?
#
loop_
_entity_poly.entity_id
_entity_poly.type
_entity_poly.pdbx_seq_one_letter_code
_entity_poly.pdbx_strand_id
1 'polypeptide(L)'
;MISSRSLARFLRNHRGLGVSNSTATSSTSRRLVSAWVNLARADTDTPLSSNHKIDVEKQFTDDQVQKLLSELTGMEMQDKVFKPRRTAIQQRAHYALMTDERLEETMDRMKGEARRFLQPVPLKEPRSEKYEVLTRDEEIASFDHSRFIFTDITFDATDQDRTVVVREVDGTLRTANPEEHDRMNRVYYEKAHRPVNPPGLFSDPWLQNALDRDEHEFVMDWACWYYEPDDPAFVKLSRTVFDRTVEAGRFDALYSTRHFGTLAFYLALNGGIPPLLNWFGGRGKLPEAARLVKLQKALHPNWRVAVSKEDSDRKVVEDFLRQNERLRKKLPLLSNYLSTGQTVADQKSSETGLATDQGANGGRSTVTSTTIGSSTGPLGSLAREYKVHVKSEDKQSQSENPRRRGGYRSKYPKKTDNKKDE
;
A
#
# COMPACT_ATOMS: atom_id res chain seq x y z
N MET A 1 10.12 33.90 42.26
CA MET A 1 8.94 33.10 41.87
C MET A 1 7.96 34.00 41.11
N ILE A 2 7.99 33.94 39.79
CA ILE A 2 7.08 34.70 38.93
C ILE A 2 5.93 33.75 38.59
N SER A 3 4.70 34.13 38.97
CA SER A 3 3.50 33.31 38.76
C SER A 3 3.27 33.03 37.27
N SER A 4 2.97 31.78 36.94
CA SER A 4 2.62 31.26 35.61
C SER A 4 1.50 32.03 34.89
N ARG A 5 0.73 32.85 35.61
CA ARG A 5 -0.28 33.76 35.04
C ARG A 5 0.30 35.04 34.43
N SER A 6 1.51 35.45 34.81
CA SER A 6 2.17 36.67 34.31
C SER A 6 2.75 36.47 32.92
N LEU A 7 3.33 35.29 32.65
CA LEU A 7 3.96 34.95 31.37
C LEU A 7 2.90 34.71 30.26
N ALA A 8 1.78 34.09 30.60
CA ALA A 8 0.64 33.90 29.69
C ALA A 8 -0.09 35.22 29.33
N ARG A 9 0.04 36.26 30.17
CA ARG A 9 -0.56 37.58 29.94
C ARG A 9 0.39 38.48 29.14
N PHE A 10 1.71 38.31 29.30
CA PHE A 10 2.72 39.00 28.49
C PHE A 10 2.69 38.56 27.01
N LEU A 11 2.50 37.27 26.73
CA LEU A 11 2.38 36.75 25.36
C LEU A 11 1.06 37.12 24.66
N ARG A 12 0.04 37.54 25.42
CA ARG A 12 -1.29 37.89 24.87
C ARG A 12 -1.42 39.36 24.46
N ASN A 13 -0.63 40.26 25.05
CA ASN A 13 -0.73 41.70 24.84
C ASN A 13 0.02 42.24 23.59
N HIS A 14 0.74 41.40 22.84
CA HIS A 14 1.41 41.81 21.60
C HIS A 14 0.60 41.56 20.31
N ARG A 15 -0.68 41.20 20.42
CA ARG A 15 -1.58 41.05 19.25
C ARG A 15 -2.68 42.10 19.27
N GLY A 16 -2.37 43.29 18.77
CA GLY A 16 -3.39 44.29 18.51
C GLY A 16 -2.83 45.67 18.20
N LEU A 17 -2.33 45.88 16.98
CA LEU A 17 -2.35 47.15 16.24
C LEU A 17 -2.08 46.80 14.76
N GLY A 18 -2.94 47.32 13.87
CA GLY A 18 -3.18 46.76 12.53
C GLY A 18 -2.25 47.18 11.39
N VAL A 19 -2.26 46.30 10.39
CA VAL A 19 -2.15 46.51 8.94
C VAL A 19 -0.98 47.36 8.40
N SER A 20 0.05 46.67 7.91
CA SER A 20 0.75 47.07 6.69
C SER A 20 1.05 45.84 5.83
N ASN A 21 0.69 45.92 4.55
CA ASN A 21 0.97 44.90 3.53
C ASN A 21 2.46 44.56 3.53
N SER A 22 2.81 43.37 4.00
CA SER A 22 4.16 42.82 3.89
C SER A 22 4.08 41.34 3.58
N THR A 23 4.53 41.03 2.36
CA THR A 23 4.97 39.74 1.83
C THR A 23 4.92 38.57 2.80
N ALA A 24 4.08 37.58 2.47
CA ALA A 24 4.11 36.23 3.01
C ALA A 24 5.54 35.67 2.91
N THR A 25 6.26 35.70 4.03
CA THR A 25 7.56 35.06 4.19
C THR A 25 7.30 33.62 4.61
N SER A 26 6.99 32.76 3.63
CA SER A 26 7.06 31.32 3.85
C SER A 26 8.52 30.96 4.15
N SER A 27 8.81 30.55 5.38
CA SER A 27 10.09 29.99 5.79
C SER A 27 10.28 28.57 5.23
N THR A 28 10.20 28.43 3.90
CA THR A 28 10.59 27.21 3.20
C THR A 28 12.11 27.19 3.16
N SER A 29 12.76 26.45 4.06
CA SER A 29 14.18 26.12 3.94
C SER A 29 14.39 25.38 2.61
N ARG A 30 14.81 26.12 1.60
CA ARG A 30 14.87 25.72 0.18
C ARG A 30 15.78 24.51 -0.02
N ARG A 31 15.21 23.32 -0.20
CA ARG A 31 15.92 22.22 -0.87
C ARG A 31 15.91 22.52 -2.38
N LEU A 32 17.09 22.49 -3.01
CA LEU A 32 17.21 22.70 -4.47
C LEU A 32 16.71 21.47 -5.26
N VAL A 33 16.62 20.30 -4.62
CA VAL A 33 16.18 19.03 -5.21
C VAL A 33 15.27 18.31 -4.19
N SER A 34 14.14 17.78 -4.66
CA SER A 34 13.16 17.07 -3.82
C SER A 34 13.78 15.82 -3.18
N ALA A 35 13.35 15.46 -1.97
CA ALA A 35 13.82 14.27 -1.26
C ALA A 35 13.44 12.96 -1.95
N TRP A 36 12.48 12.98 -2.87
CA TRP A 36 12.03 11.82 -3.65
C TRP A 36 12.84 11.62 -4.94
N VAL A 37 13.64 12.62 -5.33
CA VAL A 37 14.52 12.52 -6.49
C VAL A 37 15.79 11.79 -6.09
N ASN A 38 16.07 10.68 -6.79
CA ASN A 38 17.27 9.90 -6.66
C ASN A 38 18.21 10.23 -7.84
N LEU A 39 19.10 11.18 -7.62
CA LEU A 39 20.09 11.63 -8.62
C LEU A 39 21.01 10.49 -9.11
N ALA A 40 21.19 9.42 -8.35
CA ALA A 40 21.98 8.26 -8.77
C ALA A 40 21.25 7.36 -9.79
N ARG A 41 19.90 7.42 -9.82
CA ARG A 41 19.06 6.70 -10.80
C ARG A 41 18.68 7.57 -12.00
N ALA A 42 18.75 8.90 -11.87
CA ALA A 42 18.56 9.81 -12.99
C ALA A 42 19.63 9.53 -14.06
N ASP A 43 19.22 9.02 -15.21
CA ASP A 43 20.11 8.88 -16.37
C ASP A 43 20.81 10.23 -16.64
N THR A 44 22.07 10.19 -17.04
CA THR A 44 22.89 11.40 -17.33
C THR A 44 22.27 12.34 -18.35
N ASP A 45 21.29 11.85 -19.13
CA ASP A 45 20.55 12.59 -20.15
C ASP A 45 19.17 13.11 -19.67
N THR A 46 18.73 12.78 -18.45
CA THR A 46 17.54 13.39 -17.85
C THR A 46 17.87 14.77 -17.28
N PRO A 47 17.16 15.85 -17.65
CA PRO A 47 17.41 17.20 -17.17
C PRO A 47 16.89 17.42 -15.74
N LEU A 48 16.94 16.38 -14.89
CA LEU A 48 16.86 16.50 -13.43
C LEU A 48 18.02 17.36 -12.87
N SER A 49 19.07 17.58 -13.68
CA SER A 49 20.13 18.58 -13.44
C SER A 49 19.75 20.03 -13.81
N SER A 50 18.60 20.28 -14.43
CA SER A 50 18.18 21.64 -14.76
C SER A 50 17.48 22.30 -13.58
N ASN A 51 17.86 23.56 -13.30
CA ASN A 51 17.48 24.48 -12.21
C ASN A 51 15.97 24.71 -11.97
N HIS A 52 15.07 23.86 -12.46
CA HIS A 52 13.63 23.98 -12.23
C HIS A 52 13.20 23.23 -10.96
N LYS A 53 12.61 23.97 -10.03
CA LYS A 53 11.99 23.45 -8.81
C LYS A 53 10.85 22.50 -9.20
N ILE A 54 11.10 21.20 -9.17
CA ILE A 54 10.06 20.18 -9.38
C ILE A 54 9.22 20.09 -8.10
N ASP A 55 7.97 20.51 -8.19
CA ASP A 55 6.99 20.32 -7.12
C ASP A 55 6.37 18.93 -7.24
N VAL A 56 6.97 17.97 -6.54
CA VAL A 56 6.62 16.56 -6.64
C VAL A 56 5.22 16.29 -6.06
N GLU A 57 4.82 16.99 -5.00
CA GLU A 57 3.51 16.83 -4.37
C GLU A 57 2.39 17.27 -5.33
N LYS A 58 2.59 18.41 -5.99
CA LYS A 58 1.65 18.92 -6.98
C LYS A 58 1.53 17.99 -8.19
N GLN A 59 2.65 17.45 -8.66
CA GLN A 59 2.65 16.46 -9.74
C GLN A 59 1.95 15.17 -9.34
N PHE A 60 2.14 14.71 -8.11
CA PHE A 60 1.48 13.51 -7.62
C PHE A 60 -0.04 13.72 -7.51
N THR A 61 -0.49 14.90 -7.09
CA THR A 61 -1.92 15.20 -6.88
C THR A 61 -2.68 15.50 -8.18
N ASP A 62 -2.00 15.61 -9.33
CA ASP A 62 -2.65 15.86 -10.61
C ASP A 62 -3.63 14.73 -11.00
N ASP A 63 -4.82 15.12 -11.47
CA ASP A 63 -5.92 14.20 -11.78
C ASP A 63 -5.54 13.20 -12.89
N GLN A 64 -4.75 13.64 -13.87
CA GLN A 64 -4.30 12.75 -14.95
C GLN A 64 -3.31 11.71 -14.40
N VAL A 65 -2.39 12.13 -13.54
CA VAL A 65 -1.42 11.25 -12.88
C VAL A 65 -2.13 10.25 -11.98
N GLN A 66 -3.06 10.69 -11.14
CA GLN A 66 -3.83 9.82 -10.25
C GLN A 66 -4.66 8.78 -11.00
N LYS A 67 -5.27 9.14 -12.14
CA LYS A 67 -5.96 8.18 -13.02
C LYS A 67 -5.01 7.13 -13.56
N LEU A 68 -3.85 7.53 -14.09
CA LEU A 68 -2.83 6.61 -14.59
C LEU A 68 -2.32 5.68 -13.48
N LEU A 69 -2.04 6.21 -12.28
CA LEU A 69 -1.58 5.42 -11.14
C LEU A 69 -2.63 4.41 -10.66
N SER A 70 -3.90 4.81 -10.63
CA SER A 70 -5.01 3.94 -10.27
C SER A 70 -5.15 2.77 -11.26
N GLU A 71 -5.00 3.04 -12.56
CA GLU A 71 -5.05 2.02 -13.60
C GLU A 71 -3.82 1.10 -13.59
N LEU A 72 -2.63 1.65 -13.33
CA LEU A 72 -1.37 0.90 -13.26
C LEU A 72 -1.32 -0.08 -12.09
N THR A 73 -1.93 0.29 -10.95
CA THR A 73 -1.97 -0.53 -9.74
C THR A 73 -2.67 -1.87 -9.97
N GLY A 74 -3.63 -1.91 -10.89
CA GLY A 74 -4.48 -3.07 -11.11
C GLY A 74 -5.41 -3.32 -9.91
N MET A 75 -6.34 -4.27 -10.09
CA MET A 75 -7.32 -4.63 -9.06
C MET A 75 -7.47 -6.15 -9.00
N GLU A 76 -6.59 -6.81 -8.26
CA GLU A 76 -6.69 -8.24 -7.97
C GLU A 76 -7.54 -8.47 -6.71
N MET A 77 -8.85 -8.71 -6.89
CA MET A 77 -9.82 -8.74 -5.78
C MET A 77 -9.58 -9.91 -4.81
N GLN A 78 -9.37 -11.13 -5.32
CA GLN A 78 -9.42 -12.35 -4.51
C GLN A 78 -8.13 -12.56 -3.69
N ASP A 79 -6.97 -12.50 -4.34
CA ASP A 79 -5.71 -12.92 -3.72
C ASP A 79 -4.96 -11.80 -3.02
N LYS A 80 -5.21 -10.54 -3.41
CA LYS A 80 -4.52 -9.36 -2.88
C LYS A 80 -5.44 -8.48 -2.04
N VAL A 81 -6.43 -7.82 -2.67
CA VAL A 81 -7.23 -6.78 -1.99
C VAL A 81 -8.04 -7.36 -0.82
N PHE A 82 -8.74 -8.48 -1.03
CA PHE A 82 -9.54 -9.15 -0.01
C PHE A 82 -8.87 -10.42 0.51
N LYS A 83 -7.55 -10.38 0.68
CA LYS A 83 -6.78 -11.49 1.26
C LYS A 83 -7.31 -11.82 2.66
N PRO A 84 -7.50 -13.12 3.00
CA PRO A 84 -7.92 -13.51 4.35
C PRO A 84 -6.89 -13.07 5.38
N ARG A 85 -7.35 -12.34 6.40
CA ARG A 85 -6.52 -11.82 7.50
C ARG A 85 -6.73 -12.62 8.78
N ARG A 86 -5.67 -12.78 9.56
CA ARG A 86 -5.75 -13.38 10.90
C ARG A 86 -6.27 -12.31 11.87
N THR A 87 -7.54 -12.39 12.22
CA THR A 87 -8.17 -11.55 13.25
C THR A 87 -8.24 -12.29 14.57
N ALA A 88 -8.33 -11.56 15.69
CA ALA A 88 -8.47 -12.15 17.03
C ALA A 88 -9.74 -13.01 17.15
N ILE A 89 -10.81 -12.61 16.44
CA ILE A 89 -12.10 -13.31 16.42
C ILE A 89 -12.36 -13.73 14.97
N GLN A 90 -12.57 -15.03 14.75
CA GLN A 90 -13.00 -15.56 13.47
C GLN A 90 -14.51 -15.37 13.32
N GLN A 91 -14.91 -14.62 12.29
CA GLN A 91 -16.32 -14.48 11.93
C GLN A 91 -16.77 -15.70 11.14
N ARG A 92 -18.02 -16.15 11.37
CA ARG A 92 -18.61 -17.25 10.59
C ARG A 92 -18.89 -16.77 9.17
N ALA A 93 -18.64 -17.62 8.18
CA ALA A 93 -18.99 -17.33 6.80
C ALA A 93 -20.52 -17.21 6.66
N HIS A 94 -20.97 -16.14 6.01
CA HIS A 94 -22.38 -15.93 5.68
C HIS A 94 -22.62 -16.39 4.24
N TYR A 95 -23.47 -17.41 4.07
CA TYR A 95 -23.88 -17.90 2.77
C TYR A 95 -25.25 -17.32 2.42
N ALA A 96 -25.39 -16.82 1.19
CA ALA A 96 -26.64 -16.28 0.67
C ALA A 96 -26.87 -16.79 -0.76
N LEU A 97 -28.13 -17.13 -1.08
CA LEU A 97 -28.55 -17.43 -2.44
C LEU A 97 -28.88 -16.11 -3.15
N MET A 98 -28.24 -15.86 -4.29
CA MET A 98 -28.39 -14.62 -5.06
C MET A 98 -28.80 -14.95 -6.49
N THR A 99 -29.55 -14.02 -7.11
CA THR A 99 -29.76 -14.00 -8.56
C THR A 99 -28.52 -13.42 -9.24
N ASP A 100 -28.36 -13.64 -10.55
CA ASP A 100 -27.21 -13.13 -11.31
C ASP A 100 -27.10 -11.61 -11.24
N GLU A 101 -28.24 -10.89 -11.34
CA GLU A 101 -28.31 -9.43 -11.18
C GLU A 101 -27.77 -8.98 -9.80
N ARG A 102 -28.18 -9.65 -8.72
CA ARG A 102 -27.70 -9.32 -7.36
C ARG A 102 -26.22 -9.65 -7.18
N LEU A 103 -25.73 -10.69 -7.85
CA LEU A 103 -24.31 -11.03 -7.81
C LEU A 103 -23.48 -9.94 -8.48
N GLU A 104 -23.92 -9.44 -9.64
CA GLU A 104 -23.25 -8.35 -10.36
C GLU A 104 -23.23 -7.05 -9.55
N GLU A 105 -24.37 -6.64 -8.98
CA GLU A 105 -24.45 -5.49 -8.08
C GLU A 105 -23.53 -5.63 -6.86
N THR A 106 -23.46 -6.83 -6.29
CA THR A 106 -22.57 -7.12 -5.16
C THR A 106 -21.10 -7.01 -5.59
N MET A 107 -20.73 -7.54 -6.76
CA MET A 107 -19.38 -7.43 -7.29
C MET A 107 -19.00 -5.97 -7.57
N ASP A 108 -19.91 -5.16 -8.09
CA ASP A 108 -19.64 -3.75 -8.34
C ASP A 108 -19.49 -2.94 -7.04
N ARG A 109 -20.27 -3.27 -6.01
CA ARG A 109 -20.05 -2.72 -4.66
C ARG A 109 -18.67 -3.11 -4.12
N MET A 110 -18.27 -4.37 -4.27
CA MET A 110 -16.95 -4.85 -3.86
C MET A 110 -15.82 -4.17 -4.64
N LYS A 111 -15.98 -3.92 -5.95
CA LYS A 111 -15.03 -3.13 -6.74
C LYS A 111 -14.93 -1.69 -6.21
N GLY A 112 -16.04 -1.09 -5.80
CA GLY A 112 -16.07 0.24 -5.17
C GLY A 112 -15.28 0.28 -3.86
N GLU A 113 -15.44 -0.73 -3.00
CA GLU A 113 -14.67 -0.88 -1.76
C GLU A 113 -13.17 -1.15 -2.04
N ALA A 114 -12.87 -2.01 -3.01
CA ALA A 114 -11.50 -2.29 -3.42
C ALA A 114 -10.77 -1.01 -3.87
N ARG A 115 -11.43 -0.15 -4.64
CA ARG A 115 -10.87 1.15 -5.05
C ARG A 115 -10.57 2.06 -3.86
N ARG A 116 -11.36 2.00 -2.78
CA ARG A 116 -11.09 2.76 -1.55
C ARG A 116 -9.86 2.21 -0.82
N PHE A 117 -9.70 0.90 -0.74
CA PHE A 117 -8.51 0.28 -0.14
C PHE A 117 -7.23 0.53 -0.93
N LEU A 118 -7.33 0.65 -2.25
CA LEU A 118 -6.21 0.91 -3.16
C LEU A 118 -5.88 2.39 -3.33
N GLN A 119 -6.48 3.29 -2.55
CA GLN A 119 -6.11 4.70 -2.58
C GLN A 119 -4.62 4.87 -2.25
N PRO A 120 -3.85 5.52 -3.14
CA PRO A 120 -2.40 5.58 -2.98
C PRO A 120 -2.03 6.38 -1.74
N VAL A 121 -0.89 6.02 -1.13
CA VAL A 121 -0.36 6.76 0.02
C VAL A 121 0.05 8.17 -0.45
N PRO A 122 -0.41 9.24 0.23
CA PRO A 122 -0.06 10.61 -0.15
C PRO A 122 1.45 10.80 -0.06
N LEU A 123 2.03 11.35 -1.13
CA LEU A 123 3.45 11.63 -1.21
C LEU A 123 3.70 13.08 -0.77
N LYS A 124 4.44 13.26 0.33
CA LYS A 124 4.83 14.58 0.86
C LYS A 124 6.35 14.75 0.90
N GLU A 125 6.82 15.97 0.79
CA GLU A 125 8.19 16.33 1.08
C GLU A 125 8.46 16.24 2.59
N PRO A 126 9.64 15.75 2.99
CA PRO A 126 9.95 15.59 4.40
C PRO A 126 10.12 16.94 5.09
N ARG A 127 9.56 17.04 6.31
CA ARG A 127 9.74 18.19 7.21
C ARG A 127 11.22 18.49 7.43
N SER A 128 11.56 19.76 7.65
CA SER A 128 12.94 20.16 7.93
C SER A 128 13.36 19.67 9.32
N GLU A 129 14.49 18.96 9.39
CA GLU A 129 15.13 18.59 10.65
C GLU A 129 15.83 19.78 11.35
N LYS A 130 15.69 20.99 10.81
CA LYS A 130 16.22 22.23 11.42
C LYS A 130 15.26 22.70 12.51
N TYR A 131 15.82 22.98 13.67
CA TYR A 131 15.11 23.62 14.77
C TYR A 131 15.37 25.13 14.78
N GLU A 132 14.43 25.87 15.35
CA GLU A 132 14.53 27.30 15.60
C GLU A 132 14.89 27.52 17.07
N VAL A 133 15.87 28.37 17.33
CA VAL A 133 16.24 28.76 18.69
C VAL A 133 15.36 29.93 19.11
N LEU A 134 14.56 29.73 20.14
CA LEU A 134 13.63 30.74 20.67
C LEU A 134 14.34 31.71 21.61
N THR A 135 15.19 31.19 22.50
CA THR A 135 15.88 31.98 23.53
C THR A 135 17.15 31.25 23.98
N ARG A 136 18.16 31.99 24.41
CA ARG A 136 19.40 31.45 24.97
C ARG A 136 19.65 32.09 26.34
N ASP A 137 19.52 31.29 27.39
CA ASP A 137 19.63 31.73 28.78
C ASP A 137 20.89 31.13 29.40
N GLU A 138 22.01 31.84 29.36
CA GLU A 138 23.31 31.33 29.83
C GLU A 138 23.36 31.13 31.36
N GLU A 139 22.53 31.85 32.12
CA GLU A 139 22.47 31.77 33.59
C GLU A 139 21.99 30.40 34.10
N ILE A 140 21.23 29.67 33.30
CA ILE A 140 20.71 28.33 33.62
C ILE A 140 21.47 27.22 32.90
N ALA A 141 22.57 27.55 32.23
CA ALA A 141 23.43 26.57 31.58
C ALA A 141 24.02 25.62 32.62
N SER A 142 24.08 24.32 32.28
CA SER A 142 24.55 23.26 33.17
C SER A 142 23.77 23.13 34.50
N PHE A 143 22.51 23.59 34.55
CA PHE A 143 21.63 23.36 35.70
C PHE A 143 21.34 21.87 35.93
N ASP A 144 21.18 21.09 34.85
CA ASP A 144 21.00 19.64 34.89
C ASP A 144 21.80 18.98 33.75
N HIS A 145 22.04 17.68 33.87
CA HIS A 145 22.72 16.87 32.85
C HIS A 145 21.79 16.39 31.73
N SER A 146 20.47 16.51 31.92
CA SER A 146 19.46 16.05 30.99
C SER A 146 18.76 17.19 30.26
N ARG A 147 18.18 16.89 29.09
CA ARG A 147 17.40 17.85 28.30
C ARG A 147 15.95 17.79 28.75
N PHE A 148 15.31 18.95 28.93
CA PHE A 148 13.90 19.02 29.27
C PHE A 148 13.05 19.24 28.02
N ILE A 149 11.99 18.45 27.86
CA ILE A 149 11.05 18.59 26.76
C ILE A 149 9.70 19.05 27.33
N PHE A 150 9.23 20.19 26.88
CA PHE A 150 7.94 20.75 27.26
C PHE A 150 6.98 20.57 26.09
N THR A 151 5.85 19.92 26.36
CA THR A 151 4.81 19.64 25.37
C THR A 151 3.50 20.27 25.82
N ASP A 152 2.86 21.03 24.94
CA ASP A 152 1.51 21.53 25.17
C ASP A 152 0.50 20.39 25.02
N ILE A 153 -0.30 20.11 26.06
CA ILE A 153 -1.30 19.03 26.10
C ILE A 153 -2.73 19.55 25.91
N THR A 154 -2.91 20.72 25.30
CA THR A 154 -4.23 21.26 24.97
C THR A 154 -4.99 20.33 24.03
N PHE A 155 -6.26 20.03 24.35
CA PHE A 155 -7.07 19.06 23.61
C PHE A 155 -7.49 19.55 22.21
N ASP A 156 -7.72 20.86 22.05
CA ASP A 156 -8.21 21.46 20.80
C ASP A 156 -7.12 21.63 19.73
N ALA A 157 -5.85 21.36 20.07
CA ALA A 157 -4.74 21.43 19.13
C ALA A 157 -4.62 20.12 18.33
N THR A 158 -4.40 20.21 17.02
CA THR A 158 -4.11 19.04 16.19
C THR A 158 -2.71 18.49 16.52
N ASP A 159 -2.44 17.23 16.16
CA ASP A 159 -1.12 16.61 16.33
C ASP A 159 -0.01 17.46 15.68
N GLN A 160 -0.30 18.12 14.54
CA GLN A 160 0.64 18.96 13.80
C GLN A 160 0.85 20.35 14.43
N ASP A 161 -0.23 20.98 14.91
CA ASP A 161 -0.19 22.36 15.42
C ASP A 161 0.32 22.43 16.88
N ARG A 162 0.52 21.27 17.52
CA ARG A 162 0.94 21.17 18.91
C ARG A 162 2.35 21.70 19.10
N THR A 163 2.53 22.56 20.10
CA THR A 163 3.84 23.14 20.40
C THR A 163 4.65 22.19 21.30
N VAL A 164 5.86 21.86 20.83
CA VAL A 164 6.85 21.09 21.59
C VAL A 164 8.17 21.84 21.55
N VAL A 165 8.71 22.15 22.72
CA VAL A 165 9.98 22.88 22.87
C VAL A 165 10.94 22.08 23.73
N VAL A 166 12.22 22.18 23.40
CA VAL A 166 13.30 21.48 24.07
C VAL A 166 14.24 22.50 24.69
N ARG A 167 14.50 22.35 25.99
CA ARG A 167 15.55 23.05 26.71
C ARG A 167 16.79 22.18 26.75
N GLU A 168 17.82 22.64 26.07
CA GLU A 168 19.14 22.03 26.05
C GLU A 168 19.92 22.30 27.34
N VAL A 169 20.94 21.48 27.59
CA VAL A 169 21.82 21.59 28.77
C VAL A 169 22.58 22.93 28.78
N ASP A 170 22.85 23.49 27.60
CA ASP A 170 23.54 24.78 27.42
C ASP A 170 22.62 25.99 27.74
N GLY A 171 21.43 25.77 28.29
CA GLY A 171 20.45 26.83 28.59
C GLY A 171 19.67 27.32 27.36
N THR A 172 19.86 26.71 26.19
CA THR A 172 19.18 27.10 24.94
C THR A 172 17.77 26.51 24.87
N LEU A 173 16.75 27.34 24.63
CA LEU A 173 15.39 26.90 24.28
C LEU A 173 15.23 26.86 22.77
N ARG A 174 14.87 25.70 22.24
CA ARG A 174 14.61 25.51 20.80
C ARG A 174 13.29 24.80 20.56
N THR A 175 12.80 24.86 19.34
CA THR A 175 11.71 23.98 18.88
C THR A 175 12.20 22.53 18.79
N ALA A 176 11.27 21.59 18.96
CA ALA A 176 11.56 20.16 18.82
C ALA A 176 11.82 19.78 17.36
N ASN A 177 12.70 18.79 17.16
CA ASN A 177 12.85 18.15 15.85
C ASN A 177 11.58 17.33 15.52
N PRO A 178 11.30 17.02 14.22
CA PRO A 178 10.14 16.22 13.85
C PRO A 178 10.02 14.89 14.61
N GLU A 179 11.13 14.18 14.79
CA GLU A 179 11.15 12.92 15.57
C GLU A 179 10.82 13.15 17.05
N GLU A 180 11.38 14.19 17.68
CA GLU A 180 11.13 14.51 19.09
C GLU A 180 9.66 14.92 19.29
N HIS A 181 9.13 15.74 18.38
CA HIS A 181 7.75 16.19 18.36
C HIS A 181 6.78 15.02 18.25
N ASP A 182 6.92 14.18 17.22
CA ASP A 182 6.04 13.03 17.02
C ASP A 182 6.15 12.02 18.17
N ARG A 183 7.36 11.81 18.70
CA ARG A 183 7.58 10.91 19.84
C ARG A 183 6.86 11.43 21.09
N MET A 184 6.96 12.73 21.40
CA MET A 184 6.24 13.31 22.53
C MET A 184 4.73 13.26 22.33
N ASN A 185 4.25 13.51 21.11
CA ASN A 185 2.83 13.37 20.78
C ASN A 185 2.33 11.95 21.06
N ARG A 186 3.08 10.91 20.69
CA ARG A 186 2.72 9.51 20.98
C ARG A 186 2.73 9.17 22.47
N VAL A 187 3.58 9.81 23.27
CA VAL A 187 3.64 9.61 24.73
C VAL A 187 2.40 10.16 25.43
N TYR A 188 1.94 11.35 25.03
CA TYR A 188 0.77 11.99 25.65
C TYR A 188 -0.55 11.55 25.02
N TYR A 189 -0.57 11.26 23.72
CA TYR A 189 -1.73 10.84 22.94
C TYR A 189 -1.50 9.45 22.35
N GLU A 190 -1.70 8.44 23.19
CA GLU A 190 -1.52 7.05 22.80
C GLU A 190 -2.54 6.65 21.72
N LYS A 191 -2.02 6.10 20.62
CA LYS A 191 -2.82 5.42 19.60
C LYS A 191 -2.66 3.92 19.80
N ALA A 192 -3.77 3.19 19.84
CA ALA A 192 -3.76 1.75 20.07
C ALA A 192 -2.81 1.06 19.07
N HIS A 193 -1.94 0.17 19.58
CA HIS A 193 -0.99 -0.59 18.77
C HIS A 193 0.03 0.25 17.98
N ARG A 194 0.25 1.52 18.34
CA ARG A 194 1.37 2.35 17.84
C ARG A 194 2.38 2.54 18.98
N PRO A 195 3.56 1.89 18.94
CA PRO A 195 4.57 2.09 19.99
C PRO A 195 5.15 3.50 19.93
N VAL A 196 5.75 3.94 21.04
CA VAL A 196 6.43 5.26 21.13
C VAL A 196 7.71 5.28 20.29
N ASN A 197 8.49 4.21 20.40
CA ASN A 197 9.76 4.02 19.69
C ASN A 197 9.57 3.25 18.39
N PRO A 198 10.42 3.50 17.37
CA PRO A 198 10.29 2.85 16.09
C PRO A 198 10.52 1.35 16.25
N PRO A 199 9.64 0.51 15.67
CA PRO A 199 9.86 -0.92 15.61
C PRO A 199 11.20 -1.28 14.96
N GLY A 200 11.88 -2.30 15.52
CA GLY A 200 13.14 -2.81 14.97
C GLY A 200 13.03 -3.34 13.53
N LEU A 201 11.80 -3.64 13.04
CA LEU A 201 11.55 -4.05 11.67
C LEU A 201 12.01 -3.01 10.64
N PHE A 202 11.96 -1.71 10.97
CA PHE A 202 12.33 -0.65 10.03
C PHE A 202 13.85 -0.49 9.88
N SER A 203 14.65 -1.24 10.63
CA SER A 203 16.11 -1.22 10.57
C SER A 203 16.66 -2.57 10.10
N ASP A 204 17.83 -2.55 9.47
CA ASP A 204 18.56 -3.77 9.16
C ASP A 204 19.09 -4.41 10.46
N PRO A 205 19.15 -5.75 10.56
CA PRO A 205 18.95 -6.76 9.51
C PRO A 205 17.50 -7.22 9.30
N TRP A 206 16.57 -6.79 10.17
CA TRP A 206 15.18 -7.27 10.16
C TRP A 206 14.41 -6.85 8.92
N LEU A 207 14.66 -5.61 8.45
CA LEU A 207 14.10 -5.12 7.21
C LEU A 207 14.43 -6.05 6.04
N GLN A 208 15.72 -6.35 5.83
CA GLN A 208 16.14 -7.24 4.74
C GLN A 208 15.47 -8.61 4.82
N ASN A 209 15.42 -9.21 6.01
CA ASN A 209 14.78 -10.52 6.22
C ASN A 209 13.28 -10.50 5.84
N ALA A 210 12.56 -9.41 6.14
CA ALA A 210 11.16 -9.26 5.74
C ALA A 210 11.01 -9.11 4.22
N LEU A 211 11.89 -8.35 3.57
CA LEU A 211 11.89 -8.21 2.11
C LEU A 211 12.22 -9.54 1.43
N ASP A 212 13.16 -10.32 1.97
CA ASP A 212 13.52 -11.64 1.46
C ASP A 212 12.34 -12.63 1.52
N ARG A 213 11.40 -12.44 2.46
CA ARG A 213 10.15 -13.21 2.62
C ARG A 213 8.95 -12.66 1.84
N ASP A 214 9.17 -11.65 1.00
CA ASP A 214 8.14 -10.96 0.24
C ASP A 214 7.10 -10.19 1.08
N GLU A 215 7.44 -9.83 2.31
CA GLU A 215 6.57 -9.10 3.24
C GLU A 215 6.63 -7.57 3.03
N HIS A 216 6.82 -7.11 1.78
CA HIS A 216 6.96 -5.70 1.42
C HIS A 216 5.71 -4.88 1.80
N GLU A 217 4.52 -5.42 1.52
CA GLU A 217 3.24 -4.80 1.87
C GLU A 217 3.12 -4.59 3.38
N PHE A 218 3.49 -5.59 4.17
CA PHE A 218 3.42 -5.55 5.63
C PHE A 218 4.34 -4.47 6.21
N VAL A 219 5.58 -4.38 5.74
CA VAL A 219 6.54 -3.33 6.15
C VAL A 219 5.98 -1.95 5.84
N MET A 220 5.47 -1.74 4.63
CA MET A 220 4.97 -0.44 4.17
C MET A 220 3.66 -0.03 4.85
N ASP A 221 2.75 -0.98 5.09
CA ASP A 221 1.53 -0.74 5.85
C ASP A 221 1.83 -0.36 7.30
N TRP A 222 2.78 -1.06 7.93
CA TRP A 222 3.18 -0.71 9.29
C TRP A 222 3.90 0.63 9.35
N ALA A 223 4.71 0.97 8.33
CA ALA A 223 5.33 2.27 8.20
C ALA A 223 4.28 3.39 8.09
N CYS A 224 3.24 3.22 7.27
CA CYS A 224 2.12 4.17 7.16
C CYS A 224 1.32 4.27 8.47
N TRP A 225 1.23 3.18 9.22
CA TRP A 225 0.59 3.19 10.52
C TRP A 225 1.45 3.83 11.60
N TYR A 226 2.78 3.81 11.50
CA TYR A 226 3.67 4.34 12.53
C TYR A 226 4.06 5.80 12.29
N TYR A 227 4.58 6.10 11.10
CA TYR A 227 5.06 7.41 10.72
C TYR A 227 3.98 8.29 10.10
N GLU A 228 4.26 9.59 10.06
CA GLU A 228 3.51 10.54 9.24
C GLU A 228 4.10 10.60 7.82
N PRO A 229 3.30 10.93 6.79
CA PRO A 229 3.75 10.90 5.39
C PRO A 229 4.87 11.90 5.06
N ASP A 230 5.03 12.94 5.89
CA ASP A 230 6.06 13.97 5.79
C ASP A 230 7.22 13.76 6.78
N ASP A 231 7.26 12.65 7.52
CA ASP A 231 8.39 12.30 8.37
C ASP A 231 9.62 11.95 7.50
N PRO A 232 10.80 12.55 7.73
CA PRO A 232 12.02 12.18 7.01
C PRO A 232 12.39 10.69 7.11
N ALA A 233 12.10 10.02 8.23
CA ALA A 233 12.33 8.58 8.40
C ALA A 233 11.42 7.75 7.48
N PHE A 234 10.16 8.14 7.32
CA PHE A 234 9.21 7.47 6.42
C PHE A 234 9.66 7.54 4.97
N VAL A 235 10.09 8.72 4.51
CA VAL A 235 10.58 8.92 3.14
C VAL A 235 11.84 8.08 2.89
N LYS A 236 12.79 8.07 3.83
CA LYS A 236 14.02 7.26 3.75
C LYS A 236 13.69 5.76 3.67
N LEU A 237 12.79 5.27 4.52
CA LEU A 237 12.36 3.87 4.53
C LEU A 237 11.66 3.48 3.22
N SER A 238 10.70 4.29 2.76
CA SER A 238 9.95 4.05 1.52
C SER A 238 10.87 3.95 0.31
N ARG A 239 11.82 4.88 0.18
CA ARG A 239 12.85 4.84 -0.89
C ARG A 239 13.68 3.56 -0.82
N THR A 240 14.13 3.19 0.37
CA THR A 240 14.95 1.99 0.59
C THR A 240 14.20 0.72 0.18
N VAL A 241 12.93 0.59 0.59
CA VAL A 241 12.08 -0.55 0.22
C VAL A 241 11.85 -0.58 -1.29
N PHE A 242 11.54 0.55 -1.92
CA PHE A 242 11.33 0.62 -3.38
C PHE A 242 12.60 0.27 -4.16
N ASP A 243 13.75 0.82 -3.77
CA ASP A 243 15.03 0.55 -4.43
C ASP A 243 15.38 -0.94 -4.35
N ARG A 244 15.26 -1.56 -3.17
CA ARG A 244 15.50 -3.00 -2.96
C ARG A 244 14.49 -3.89 -3.70
N THR A 245 13.21 -3.48 -3.76
CA THR A 245 12.17 -4.20 -4.52
C THR A 245 12.53 -4.26 -6.01
N VAL A 246 13.04 -3.15 -6.55
CA VAL A 246 13.44 -3.02 -7.96
C VAL A 246 14.69 -3.83 -8.25
N GLU A 247 15.67 -3.80 -7.35
CA GLU A 247 16.90 -4.59 -7.46
C GLU A 247 16.62 -6.10 -7.41
N ALA A 248 15.70 -6.54 -6.54
CA ALA A 248 15.28 -7.93 -6.45
C ALA A 248 14.27 -8.33 -7.55
N GLY A 249 13.72 -7.37 -8.30
CA GLY A 249 12.70 -7.60 -9.33
C GLY A 249 11.35 -8.10 -8.80
N ARG A 250 11.05 -7.91 -7.51
CA ARG A 250 9.88 -8.49 -6.82
C ARG A 250 8.66 -7.56 -6.82
N PHE A 251 8.24 -7.11 -8.00
CA PHE A 251 7.08 -6.23 -8.16
C PHE A 251 5.76 -6.88 -7.73
N ASP A 252 5.69 -8.20 -7.78
CA ASP A 252 4.53 -9.01 -7.37
C ASP A 252 4.13 -8.79 -5.91
N ALA A 253 5.09 -8.47 -5.05
CA ALA A 253 4.85 -8.25 -3.63
C ALA A 253 3.99 -6.99 -3.39
N LEU A 254 4.20 -5.94 -4.20
CA LEU A 254 3.49 -4.67 -4.07
C LEU A 254 2.37 -4.48 -5.10
N TYR A 255 2.31 -5.29 -6.16
CA TYR A 255 1.24 -5.20 -7.16
C TYR A 255 -0.16 -5.38 -6.55
N SER A 256 -1.14 -4.60 -7.01
CA SER A 256 -2.50 -4.56 -6.43
C SER A 256 -2.53 -4.24 -4.93
N THR A 257 -1.59 -3.41 -4.46
CA THR A 257 -1.61 -2.80 -3.12
C THR A 257 -1.64 -1.27 -3.24
N ARG A 258 -2.02 -0.58 -2.17
CA ARG A 258 -2.01 0.89 -2.10
C ARG A 258 -0.64 1.54 -2.32
N HIS A 259 0.46 0.78 -2.16
CA HIS A 259 1.83 1.28 -2.28
C HIS A 259 2.35 1.25 -3.72
N PHE A 260 1.72 0.47 -4.60
CA PHE A 260 2.18 0.33 -5.98
C PHE A 260 2.15 1.64 -6.77
N GLY A 261 1.09 2.43 -6.58
CA GLY A 261 0.99 3.75 -7.21
C GLY A 261 2.17 4.65 -6.84
N THR A 262 2.53 4.68 -5.56
CA THR A 262 3.69 5.44 -5.06
C THR A 262 5.01 4.91 -5.60
N LEU A 263 5.17 3.59 -5.70
CA LEU A 263 6.35 2.96 -6.34
C LEU A 263 6.46 3.33 -7.82
N ALA A 264 5.38 3.19 -8.59
CA ALA A 264 5.35 3.50 -10.02
C ALA A 264 5.66 4.98 -10.26
N PHE A 265 5.11 5.87 -9.44
CA PHE A 265 5.41 7.29 -9.47
C PHE A 265 6.88 7.58 -9.11
N TYR A 266 7.43 6.97 -8.06
CA TYR A 266 8.83 7.11 -7.68
C TYR A 266 9.80 6.66 -8.79
N LEU A 267 9.50 5.55 -9.46
CA LEU A 267 10.30 5.09 -10.60
C LEU A 267 10.19 6.03 -11.79
N ALA A 268 8.98 6.50 -12.08
CA ALA A 268 8.76 7.41 -13.20
C ALA A 268 9.43 8.77 -12.98
N LEU A 269 9.37 9.29 -11.76
CA LEU A 269 10.05 10.53 -11.37
C LEU A 269 11.57 10.44 -11.61
N ASN A 270 12.16 9.28 -11.30
CA ASN A 270 13.60 9.06 -11.34
C ASN A 270 14.14 8.46 -12.66
N GLY A 271 13.29 8.26 -13.68
CA GLY A 271 13.69 7.61 -14.94
C GLY A 271 13.97 6.10 -14.82
N GLY A 272 13.64 5.50 -13.68
CA GLY A 272 13.89 4.09 -13.35
C GLY A 272 12.84 3.11 -13.85
N ILE A 273 12.08 3.44 -14.91
CA ILE A 273 11.00 2.61 -15.45
C ILE A 273 11.40 1.28 -16.15
N PRO A 274 12.62 1.06 -16.68
CA PRO A 274 12.90 -0.15 -17.45
C PRO A 274 12.64 -1.48 -16.72
N PRO A 275 13.06 -1.68 -15.45
CA PRO A 275 12.76 -2.93 -14.74
C PRO A 275 11.26 -3.25 -14.66
N LEU A 276 10.44 -2.22 -14.43
CA LEU A 276 8.99 -2.38 -14.33
C LEU A 276 8.34 -2.63 -15.71
N LEU A 277 8.84 -1.97 -16.78
CA LEU A 277 8.41 -2.26 -18.15
C LEU A 277 8.74 -3.68 -18.58
N ASN A 278 9.92 -4.18 -18.23
CA ASN A 278 10.32 -5.56 -18.51
C ASN A 278 9.40 -6.56 -17.81
N TRP A 279 9.01 -6.26 -16.57
CA TRP A 279 8.08 -7.07 -15.79
C TRP A 279 6.66 -7.09 -16.41
N PHE A 280 6.13 -5.93 -16.83
CA PHE A 280 4.84 -5.88 -17.56
C PHE A 280 4.90 -6.64 -18.89
N GLY A 281 5.99 -6.49 -19.66
CA GLY A 281 6.22 -7.22 -20.90
C GLY A 281 6.25 -8.73 -20.70
N GLY A 282 6.94 -9.21 -19.66
CA GLY A 282 6.98 -10.63 -19.33
C GLY A 282 5.62 -11.24 -18.97
N ARG A 283 4.67 -10.43 -18.47
CA ARG A 283 3.29 -10.82 -18.16
C ARG A 283 2.30 -10.58 -19.30
N GLY A 284 2.76 -10.06 -20.44
CA GLY A 284 1.89 -9.68 -21.57
C GLY A 284 0.94 -8.51 -21.27
N LYS A 285 1.26 -7.70 -20.27
CA LYS A 285 0.47 -6.53 -19.84
C LYS A 285 0.88 -5.26 -20.60
N LEU A 286 0.62 -5.27 -21.90
CA LEU A 286 0.94 -4.16 -22.80
C LEU A 286 0.21 -2.84 -22.46
N PRO A 287 -1.10 -2.83 -22.10
CA PRO A 287 -1.77 -1.56 -21.80
C PRO A 287 -1.19 -0.89 -20.56
N GLU A 288 -0.80 -1.66 -19.54
CA GLU A 288 -0.10 -1.16 -18.36
C GLU A 288 1.28 -0.61 -18.71
N ALA A 289 2.03 -1.29 -19.58
CA ALA A 289 3.32 -0.78 -20.06
C ALA A 289 3.16 0.57 -20.79
N ALA A 290 2.15 0.71 -21.65
CA ALA A 290 1.86 1.97 -22.34
C ALA A 290 1.45 3.09 -21.37
N ARG A 291 0.65 2.78 -20.34
CA ARG A 291 0.30 3.73 -19.28
C ARG A 291 1.52 4.20 -18.48
N LEU A 292 2.47 3.31 -18.20
CA LEU A 292 3.72 3.67 -17.49
C LEU A 292 4.58 4.62 -18.34
N VAL A 293 4.64 4.38 -19.65
CA VAL A 293 5.29 5.29 -20.61
C VAL A 293 4.56 6.65 -20.66
N LYS A 294 3.22 6.66 -20.69
CA LYS A 294 2.41 7.89 -20.60
C LYS A 294 2.65 8.65 -19.29
N LEU A 295 2.79 7.95 -18.16
CA LEU A 295 3.11 8.53 -16.86
C LEU A 295 4.50 9.17 -16.86
N GLN A 296 5.53 8.48 -17.34
CA GLN A 296 6.88 9.03 -17.47
C GLN A 296 6.88 10.32 -18.28
N LYS A 297 6.11 10.35 -19.38
CA LYS A 297 5.98 11.52 -20.23
C LYS A 297 5.25 12.68 -19.55
N ALA A 298 4.22 12.40 -18.75
CA ALA A 298 3.52 13.42 -17.98
C ALA A 298 4.45 14.11 -16.97
N LEU A 299 5.38 13.34 -16.37
CA LEU A 299 6.38 13.87 -15.43
C LEU A 299 7.57 14.54 -16.12
N HIS A 300 7.97 14.04 -17.30
CA HIS A 300 9.09 14.54 -18.10
C HIS A 300 8.65 14.88 -19.52
N PRO A 301 8.15 16.11 -19.78
CA PRO A 301 7.58 16.48 -21.08
C PRO A 301 8.55 16.55 -22.27
N ASN A 302 9.86 16.34 -22.07
CA ASN A 302 10.92 16.61 -23.05
C ASN A 302 11.06 15.53 -24.15
N TRP A 303 9.98 14.82 -24.46
CA TRP A 303 10.00 13.77 -25.47
C TRP A 303 9.80 14.38 -26.86
N ARG A 304 10.64 13.96 -27.81
CA ARG A 304 10.55 14.42 -29.20
C ARG A 304 9.25 13.98 -29.87
N VAL A 305 8.65 12.87 -29.41
CA VAL A 305 7.42 12.31 -29.97
C VAL A 305 6.23 12.70 -29.12
N ALA A 306 5.25 13.36 -29.74
CA ALA A 306 3.92 13.58 -29.17
C ALA A 306 3.22 12.21 -29.00
N VAL A 307 2.54 12.02 -27.87
CA VAL A 307 1.79 10.79 -27.56
C VAL A 307 0.38 11.29 -27.46
N SER A 308 -0.40 11.02 -28.49
CA SER A 308 -1.80 11.39 -28.54
C SER A 308 -2.62 10.39 -27.74
N LYS A 309 -3.80 10.79 -27.26
CA LYS A 309 -4.70 9.90 -26.53
C LYS A 309 -5.21 8.74 -27.40
N GLU A 310 -5.19 8.91 -28.72
CA GLU A 310 -5.66 7.95 -29.73
C GLU A 310 -4.58 6.94 -30.17
N ASP A 311 -3.34 7.09 -29.72
CA ASP A 311 -2.27 6.17 -30.12
C ASP A 311 -2.47 4.79 -29.50
N SER A 312 -2.36 3.75 -30.33
CA SER A 312 -2.43 2.37 -29.87
C SER A 312 -1.31 2.07 -28.88
N ASP A 313 -1.60 1.34 -27.81
CA ASP A 313 -0.66 1.05 -26.73
C ASP A 313 0.67 0.44 -27.22
N ARG A 314 0.61 -0.41 -28.25
CA ARG A 314 1.79 -0.98 -28.91
C ARG A 314 2.71 0.08 -29.52
N LYS A 315 2.15 1.05 -30.26
CA LYS A 315 2.91 2.15 -30.87
C LYS A 315 3.58 3.01 -29.81
N VAL A 316 2.87 3.33 -28.72
CA VAL A 316 3.41 4.13 -27.61
C VAL A 316 4.67 3.48 -27.02
N VAL A 317 4.64 2.16 -26.83
CA VAL A 317 5.81 1.41 -26.31
C VAL A 317 6.92 1.32 -27.36
N GLU A 318 6.60 1.07 -28.63
CA GLU A 318 7.59 1.01 -29.71
C GLU A 318 8.29 2.37 -29.92
N ASP A 319 7.57 3.48 -29.89
CA ASP A 319 8.10 4.84 -30.01
C ASP A 319 9.01 5.21 -28.83
N PHE A 320 8.67 4.73 -27.63
CA PHE A 320 9.53 4.86 -26.46
C PHE A 320 10.84 4.09 -26.63
N LEU A 321 10.79 2.84 -27.13
CA LEU A 321 11.98 2.02 -27.37
C LEU A 321 12.87 2.57 -28.49
N ARG A 322 12.27 3.18 -29.53
CA ARG A 322 13.01 3.84 -30.62
C ARG A 322 13.79 5.06 -30.13
N GLN A 323 13.20 5.86 -29.24
CA GLN A 323 13.89 7.02 -28.67
C GLN A 323 14.98 6.63 -27.67
N ASN A 324 14.75 5.55 -26.91
CA ASN A 324 15.66 5.09 -25.87
C ASN A 324 16.35 3.78 -26.24
N GLU A 325 17.15 3.81 -27.30
CA GLU A 325 17.84 2.63 -27.83
C GLU A 325 18.76 1.96 -26.78
N ARG A 326 19.32 2.75 -25.85
CA ARG A 326 20.09 2.24 -24.70
C ARG A 326 19.25 1.37 -23.77
N LEU A 327 17.99 1.75 -23.54
CA LEU A 327 17.07 1.04 -22.65
C LEU A 327 16.57 -0.26 -23.28
N ARG A 328 16.51 -0.33 -24.61
CA ARG A 328 16.11 -1.55 -25.33
C ARG A 328 16.93 -2.78 -24.93
N LYS A 329 18.24 -2.61 -24.69
CA LYS A 329 19.12 -3.70 -24.22
C LYS A 329 18.77 -4.22 -22.83
N LYS A 330 18.18 -3.37 -21.97
CA LYS A 330 17.75 -3.72 -20.60
C LYS A 330 16.36 -4.37 -20.55
N LEU A 331 15.67 -4.50 -21.70
CA LEU A 331 14.26 -4.89 -21.80
C LEU A 331 14.04 -6.16 -22.64
N PRO A 332 14.72 -7.29 -22.36
CA PRO A 332 14.65 -8.49 -23.21
C PRO A 332 13.26 -9.12 -23.25
N LEU A 333 12.53 -9.14 -22.13
CA LEU A 333 11.20 -9.76 -22.06
C LEU A 333 10.17 -8.96 -22.85
N LEU A 334 10.24 -7.63 -22.76
CA LEU A 334 9.36 -6.74 -23.51
C LEU A 334 9.63 -6.82 -25.02
N SER A 335 10.90 -6.85 -25.44
CA SER A 335 11.23 -7.02 -26.87
C SER A 335 10.77 -8.36 -27.41
N ASN A 336 10.92 -9.44 -26.63
CA ASN A 336 10.45 -10.76 -27.00
C ASN A 336 8.93 -10.74 -27.16
N TYR A 337 8.20 -10.24 -26.16
CA TYR A 337 6.74 -10.14 -26.21
C TYR A 337 6.23 -9.31 -27.41
N LEU A 338 6.88 -8.19 -27.74
CA LEU A 338 6.50 -7.39 -28.91
C LEU A 338 6.72 -8.14 -30.24
N SER A 339 7.72 -9.01 -30.31
CA SER A 339 8.05 -9.76 -31.53
C SER A 339 7.27 -11.07 -31.69
N THR A 340 7.06 -11.82 -30.61
CA THR A 340 6.47 -13.18 -30.65
C THR A 340 5.09 -13.26 -30.01
N GLY A 341 4.70 -12.27 -29.19
CA GLY A 341 3.48 -12.31 -28.39
C GLY A 341 3.52 -13.31 -27.22
N GLN A 342 4.64 -13.99 -26.99
CA GLN A 342 4.75 -15.01 -25.95
C GLN A 342 5.09 -14.39 -24.58
N THR A 343 4.38 -14.82 -23.55
CA THR A 343 4.66 -14.43 -22.16
C THR A 343 5.67 -15.37 -21.50
N VAL A 344 6.22 -14.99 -20.36
CA VAL A 344 7.12 -15.86 -19.55
C VAL A 344 6.40 -17.14 -19.11
N ALA A 345 5.08 -17.07 -18.89
CA ALA A 345 4.27 -18.25 -18.56
C ALA A 345 4.17 -19.22 -19.75
N ASP A 346 4.03 -18.70 -20.97
CA ASP A 346 3.96 -19.51 -22.20
C ASP A 346 5.31 -20.15 -22.55
N GLN A 347 6.41 -19.47 -22.23
CA GLN A 347 7.75 -20.02 -22.36
C GLN A 347 7.99 -21.16 -21.37
N LYS A 348 7.55 -21.00 -20.11
CA LYS A 348 7.62 -22.09 -19.13
C LYS A 348 6.76 -23.29 -19.54
N SER A 349 5.53 -23.09 -20.00
CA SER A 349 4.65 -24.20 -20.40
C SER A 349 5.15 -24.96 -21.64
N SER A 350 5.82 -24.28 -22.57
CA SER A 350 6.47 -24.92 -23.72
C SER A 350 7.75 -25.69 -23.34
N GLU A 351 8.49 -25.25 -22.32
CA GLU A 351 9.63 -26.00 -21.75
C GLU A 351 9.19 -27.23 -20.96
N THR A 352 8.13 -27.14 -20.14
CA THR A 352 7.60 -28.32 -19.41
C THR A 352 6.85 -29.31 -20.30
N GLY A 353 6.42 -28.90 -21.50
CA GLY A 353 5.72 -29.75 -22.47
C GLY A 353 6.62 -30.78 -23.19
N LEU A 354 7.94 -30.74 -22.97
CA LEU A 354 8.90 -31.72 -23.51
C LEU A 354 9.24 -32.87 -22.55
N ALA A 355 8.62 -32.91 -21.36
CA ALA A 355 8.75 -34.03 -20.43
C ALA A 355 7.37 -34.66 -20.14
N THR A 356 7.22 -35.91 -20.59
CA THR A 356 6.11 -36.85 -20.34
C THR A 356 4.74 -36.50 -20.93
N ASP A 357 4.56 -36.92 -22.18
CA ASP A 357 3.29 -37.41 -22.71
C ASP A 357 2.85 -38.67 -21.94
N GLN A 358 2.05 -38.51 -20.89
CA GLN A 358 1.02 -39.48 -20.48
C GLN A 358 -0.18 -38.73 -19.89
N GLY A 359 -1.30 -38.79 -20.59
CA GLY A 359 -2.47 -37.96 -20.37
C GLY A 359 -3.13 -38.09 -18.99
N ALA A 360 -3.44 -36.95 -18.40
CA ALA A 360 -4.47 -36.81 -17.39
C ALA A 360 -5.34 -35.60 -17.78
N ASN A 361 -6.40 -35.88 -18.54
CA ASN A 361 -7.39 -34.88 -18.94
C ASN A 361 -8.21 -34.48 -17.70
N GLY A 362 -7.88 -33.35 -17.08
CA GLY A 362 -8.52 -32.79 -15.89
C GLY A 362 -9.90 -32.19 -16.14
N GLY A 363 -10.75 -32.89 -16.88
CA GLY A 363 -12.18 -32.59 -16.93
C GLY A 363 -12.81 -32.99 -15.60
N ARG A 364 -13.59 -32.09 -14.99
CA ARG A 364 -14.40 -32.39 -13.80
C ARG A 364 -15.22 -33.66 -14.06
N SER A 365 -14.76 -34.80 -13.54
CA SER A 365 -15.45 -36.08 -13.66
C SER A 365 -16.68 -36.06 -12.76
N THR A 366 -17.87 -36.05 -13.35
CA THR A 366 -19.12 -36.26 -12.62
C THR A 366 -19.10 -37.65 -12.00
N VAL A 367 -19.23 -37.72 -10.67
CA VAL A 367 -19.19 -38.96 -9.91
C VAL A 367 -20.51 -39.71 -10.08
N THR A 368 -20.57 -40.60 -11.06
CA THR A 368 -21.70 -41.53 -11.26
C THR A 368 -21.41 -42.89 -10.61
N SER A 369 -22.45 -43.67 -10.31
CA SER A 369 -22.31 -45.02 -9.73
C SER A 369 -21.41 -45.95 -10.55
N THR A 370 -21.36 -45.73 -11.88
CA THR A 370 -20.50 -46.45 -12.82
C THR A 370 -19.04 -45.99 -12.80
N THR A 371 -18.78 -44.74 -12.40
CA THR A 371 -17.43 -44.13 -12.42
C THR A 371 -16.69 -44.31 -11.09
N ILE A 372 -17.41 -44.49 -9.97
CA ILE A 372 -16.78 -44.64 -8.64
C ILE A 372 -15.86 -45.86 -8.56
N GLY A 373 -16.24 -46.98 -9.19
CA GLY A 373 -15.50 -48.24 -9.14
C GLY A 373 -14.56 -48.49 -10.33
N SER A 374 -14.45 -47.56 -11.28
CA SER A 374 -13.54 -47.70 -12.42
C SER A 374 -12.16 -47.13 -12.10
N SER A 375 -11.14 -47.55 -12.85
CA SER A 375 -9.79 -47.01 -12.71
C SER A 375 -9.66 -45.54 -13.15
N THR A 376 -10.70 -45.01 -13.78
CA THR A 376 -10.86 -43.60 -14.15
C THR A 376 -11.60 -42.79 -13.08
N GLY A 377 -12.07 -43.45 -12.01
CA GLY A 377 -12.71 -42.84 -10.87
C GLY A 377 -11.73 -42.31 -9.82
N PRO A 378 -12.26 -41.78 -8.69
CA PRO A 378 -11.44 -41.16 -7.63
C PRO A 378 -10.47 -42.13 -6.94
N LEU A 379 -10.69 -43.45 -7.08
CA LEU A 379 -9.83 -44.49 -6.50
C LEU A 379 -8.67 -44.91 -7.41
N GLY A 380 -8.66 -44.50 -8.69
CA GLY A 380 -7.56 -44.79 -9.61
C GLY A 380 -7.20 -46.28 -9.68
N SER A 381 -5.92 -46.61 -9.51
CA SER A 381 -5.41 -47.99 -9.53
C SER A 381 -5.91 -48.87 -8.39
N LEU A 382 -6.31 -48.29 -7.24
CA LEU A 382 -6.81 -49.01 -6.06
C LEU A 382 -8.20 -49.65 -6.29
N ALA A 383 -8.92 -49.21 -7.32
CA ALA A 383 -10.21 -49.79 -7.71
C ALA A 383 -10.10 -51.28 -8.14
N ARG A 384 -8.90 -51.76 -8.49
CA ARG A 384 -8.66 -53.17 -8.84
C ARG A 384 -8.56 -54.09 -7.61
N GLU A 385 -8.21 -53.52 -6.47
CA GLU A 385 -7.96 -54.26 -5.23
C GLU A 385 -9.21 -54.23 -4.31
N TYR A 386 -9.99 -53.15 -4.36
CA TYR A 386 -11.17 -52.97 -3.52
C TYR A 386 -12.46 -52.87 -4.36
N LYS A 387 -13.35 -53.84 -4.18
CA LYS A 387 -14.68 -53.84 -4.81
C LYS A 387 -15.64 -52.92 -4.04
N VAL A 388 -15.98 -51.77 -4.62
CA VAL A 388 -16.90 -50.80 -4.02
C VAL A 388 -18.34 -51.08 -4.45
N HIS A 389 -19.26 -51.18 -3.49
CA HIS A 389 -20.69 -51.30 -3.73
C HIS A 389 -21.41 -50.00 -3.36
N VAL A 390 -22.10 -49.38 -4.32
CA VAL A 390 -22.97 -48.23 -4.07
C VAL A 390 -24.31 -48.75 -3.56
N LYS A 391 -24.63 -48.51 -2.29
CA LYS A 391 -25.91 -48.89 -1.68
C LYS A 391 -26.91 -47.75 -1.88
N SER A 392 -27.90 -47.93 -2.76
CA SER A 392 -29.05 -47.03 -2.82
C SER A 392 -30.02 -47.39 -1.69
N GLU A 393 -30.27 -46.46 -0.77
CA GLU A 393 -31.39 -46.60 0.16
C GLU A 393 -32.68 -46.18 -0.55
N ASP A 394 -33.36 -47.14 -1.18
CA ASP A 394 -34.76 -46.96 -1.56
C ASP A 394 -35.63 -47.05 -0.31
N LYS A 395 -35.99 -45.90 0.25
CA LYS A 395 -37.01 -45.81 1.30
C LYS A 395 -38.40 -45.79 0.65
N GLN A 396 -38.97 -46.98 0.45
CA GLN A 396 -40.41 -47.19 0.47
C GLN A 396 -40.76 -48.09 1.66
N SER A 397 -41.44 -47.53 2.66
CA SER A 397 -42.29 -48.31 3.56
C SER A 397 -43.35 -47.40 4.16
N GLN A 398 -44.59 -47.61 3.69
CA GLN A 398 -45.81 -47.07 4.24
C GLN A 398 -46.05 -47.60 5.67
N SER A 399 -46.73 -46.73 6.44
CA SER A 399 -47.55 -46.93 7.65
C SER A 399 -47.64 -48.32 8.29
N GLU A 400 -47.41 -48.37 9.60
CA GLU A 400 -48.44 -48.78 10.56
C GLU A 400 -48.10 -48.32 11.99
N ASN A 401 -49.12 -47.81 12.68
CA ASN A 401 -49.11 -47.38 14.09
C ASN A 401 -49.83 -48.49 14.89
N PRO A 402 -49.51 -48.77 16.16
CA PRO A 402 -50.11 -47.95 17.21
C PRO A 402 -49.35 -47.83 18.56
N ARG A 403 -49.48 -46.62 19.14
CA ARG A 403 -49.70 -46.28 20.57
C ARG A 403 -48.96 -47.07 21.67
N ARG A 404 -48.16 -46.35 22.47
CA ARG A 404 -48.27 -46.36 23.96
C ARG A 404 -47.70 -45.07 24.61
N ARG A 405 -48.36 -44.71 25.72
CA ARG A 405 -48.39 -43.47 26.53
C ARG A 405 -47.10 -43.07 27.27
N GLY A 406 -47.02 -41.77 27.59
CA GLY A 406 -46.42 -41.22 28.83
C GLY A 406 -45.63 -39.93 28.57
N GLY A 407 -46.19 -38.72 28.79
CA GLY A 407 -45.95 -37.85 29.97
C GLY A 407 -44.64 -37.04 29.81
N TYR A 408 -44.50 -35.72 30.00
CA TYR A 408 -45.21 -34.73 30.79
C TYR A 408 -44.79 -33.32 30.28
N ARG A 409 -45.67 -32.32 30.49
CA ARG A 409 -45.46 -30.89 30.16
C ARG A 409 -44.38 -30.24 31.05
N SER A 410 -43.64 -29.28 30.49
CA SER A 410 -43.28 -28.06 31.21
C SER A 410 -43.29 -26.87 30.25
N LYS A 411 -44.06 -25.83 30.61
CA LYS A 411 -44.19 -24.54 29.93
C LYS A 411 -43.74 -23.44 30.89
N TYR A 412 -43.23 -22.37 30.27
CA TYR A 412 -43.16 -20.95 30.69
C TYR A 412 -41.76 -20.39 31.01
N PRO A 413 -41.54 -19.07 30.85
CA PRO A 413 -42.19 -18.10 29.93
C PRO A 413 -41.19 -17.21 29.14
N LYS A 414 -41.67 -16.67 28.01
CA LYS A 414 -41.12 -15.48 27.35
C LYS A 414 -41.38 -14.25 28.24
N LYS A 415 -40.36 -13.41 28.44
CA LYS A 415 -40.51 -12.03 28.91
C LYS A 415 -40.47 -11.09 27.70
N THR A 416 -41.54 -10.34 27.53
CA THR A 416 -41.59 -9.04 26.84
C THR A 416 -41.75 -7.97 27.92
N ASP A 417 -41.02 -6.86 27.83
CA ASP A 417 -41.61 -5.53 27.60
C ASP A 417 -40.68 -4.35 27.97
N ASN A 418 -40.74 -3.36 27.07
CA ASN A 418 -40.74 -1.90 27.26
C ASN A 418 -39.48 -1.10 27.62
N LYS A 419 -39.08 -0.29 26.61
CA LYS A 419 -38.88 1.17 26.58
C LYS A 419 -38.32 1.89 27.81
N LYS A 420 -37.32 2.74 27.57
CA LYS A 420 -37.35 4.15 28.00
C LYS A 420 -36.46 5.03 27.12
N ASP A 421 -37.08 6.12 26.66
CA ASP A 421 -36.45 7.35 26.21
C ASP A 421 -35.83 8.05 27.43
N GLU A 422 -34.63 8.64 27.23
CA GLU A 422 -34.14 9.88 27.85
C GLU A 422 -33.03 10.47 26.98
#